data_AF-A0A7V6TGJ5-F1
#
_entry.id   AF-A0A7V6TGJ5-F1
#
_cell.length_a   1.000
_cell.length_b   1.000
_cell.length_c   1.000
_cell.angle_alpha   90.00
_cell.angle_beta   90.00
_cell.angle_gamma   90.00
#
_symmetry.space_group_name_H-M   'P 1'
#
loop_
_entity.id
_entity.type
_entity.pdbx_description
1 polymer ?
#
loop_
_entity_poly.entity_id
_entity_poly.type
_entity_poly.pdbx_seq_one_letter_code
_entity_poly.pdbx_strand_id
1 'polypeptide(L)'
;MSDTSKNLEKKKASASGAALIHRVSLVELIFILLLVGLVFVFFFGMQQLKEDKARELIAHEKFEQIVPAIRASIAAAEEYRRTDDFGEYPFDFSQLNIPADDSYSIVFDDETGSMLVDAEDFVISYDGEDYRFIAESTESFGKAGVKVIYTLRDASYEVDDPTPERRPTVLDEWLPQD
;
A
#
# COMPACT_ATOMS: atom_id res chain seq x y z
N MET A 1 -76.67 -51.02 -29.66
CA MET A 1 -76.92 -49.99 -28.64
C MET A 1 -75.58 -49.60 -28.05
N SER A 2 -75.28 -48.29 -28.07
CA SER A 2 -74.44 -47.51 -27.13
C SER A 2 -73.00 -47.99 -26.85
N ASP A 3 -71.91 -47.21 -26.90
CA ASP A 3 -71.69 -45.77 -26.78
C ASP A 3 -70.36 -45.44 -27.48
N THR A 4 -70.30 -44.43 -28.37
CA THR A 4 -69.95 -43.03 -28.08
C THR A 4 -68.48 -42.83 -27.64
N SER A 5 -67.64 -42.22 -28.47
CA SER A 5 -67.03 -40.88 -28.19
C SER A 5 -65.75 -40.57 -28.99
N LYS A 6 -65.86 -39.49 -29.78
CA LYS A 6 -64.99 -38.30 -29.80
C LYS A 6 -63.56 -38.39 -30.39
N ASN A 7 -63.40 -37.57 -31.44
CA ASN A 7 -62.30 -36.61 -31.68
C ASN A 7 -60.87 -37.13 -31.63
N LEU A 8 -60.20 -37.06 -32.79
CA LEU A 8 -58.98 -36.26 -32.95
C LEU A 8 -58.64 -36.12 -34.43
N GLU A 9 -59.23 -35.13 -35.08
CA GLU A 9 -58.48 -34.40 -36.10
C GLU A 9 -57.30 -33.70 -35.41
N LYS A 10 -56.08 -34.10 -35.73
CA LYS A 10 -54.90 -33.23 -35.56
C LYS A 10 -54.06 -33.25 -36.84
N LYS A 11 -54.56 -32.47 -37.79
CA LYS A 11 -53.86 -31.41 -38.53
C LYS A 11 -52.32 -31.45 -38.44
N LYS A 12 -51.73 -31.84 -39.57
CA LYS A 12 -50.49 -31.33 -40.19
C LYS A 12 -49.44 -30.71 -39.24
N ALA A 13 -48.30 -31.39 -39.13
CA ALA A 13 -47.06 -30.80 -38.64
C ALA A 13 -46.65 -29.62 -39.53
N SER A 14 -46.98 -28.41 -39.09
CA SER A 14 -46.39 -27.19 -39.62
C SER A 14 -45.06 -26.99 -38.94
N ALA A 15 -43.99 -27.29 -39.66
CA ALA A 15 -42.66 -26.77 -39.37
C ALA A 15 -42.73 -25.24 -39.29
N SER A 16 -42.34 -24.66 -38.15
CA SER A 16 -41.75 -23.33 -38.05
C SER A 16 -41.50 -23.06 -36.56
N GLY A 17 -40.23 -22.86 -36.20
CA GLY A 17 -39.85 -22.42 -34.85
C GLY A 17 -38.43 -22.82 -34.41
N ALA A 18 -37.82 -23.82 -35.03
CA ALA A 18 -36.42 -24.20 -34.76
C ALA A 18 -35.42 -23.70 -35.82
N ALA A 19 -35.81 -22.67 -36.59
CA ALA A 19 -34.97 -22.07 -37.62
C ALA A 19 -34.25 -20.84 -37.08
N LEU A 20 -33.46 -21.03 -36.02
CA LEU A 20 -32.33 -20.15 -35.72
C LEU A 20 -31.22 -20.91 -35.00
N ILE A 21 -30.95 -22.15 -35.43
CA ILE A 21 -29.72 -22.84 -35.05
C ILE A 21 -28.63 -22.27 -35.95
N HIS A 22 -28.04 -21.13 -35.55
CA HIS A 22 -26.84 -20.60 -36.17
C HIS A 22 -25.78 -21.70 -36.09
N ARG A 23 -25.37 -22.26 -37.23
CA ARG A 23 -24.26 -23.21 -37.29
C ARG A 23 -22.97 -22.41 -37.10
N VAL A 24 -22.62 -22.13 -35.85
CA VAL A 24 -21.34 -21.52 -35.50
C VAL A 24 -20.24 -22.41 -36.06
N SER A 25 -19.45 -21.88 -36.99
CA SER A 25 -18.34 -22.61 -37.57
C SER A 25 -17.27 -22.84 -36.50
N LEU A 26 -16.56 -23.97 -36.54
CA LEU A 26 -15.47 -24.25 -35.60
C LEU A 26 -14.42 -23.13 -35.60
N VAL A 27 -14.17 -22.53 -36.77
CA VAL A 27 -13.28 -21.37 -36.92
C VAL A 27 -13.83 -20.15 -36.18
N GLU A 28 -15.13 -19.90 -36.29
CA GLU A 28 -15.82 -18.78 -35.64
C GLU A 28 -15.81 -18.93 -34.11
N LEU A 29 -15.97 -20.17 -33.62
CA LEU A 29 -15.85 -20.49 -32.19
C LEU A 29 -14.42 -20.27 -31.67
N ILE A 30 -13.40 -20.65 -32.42
CA ILE A 30 -11.98 -20.40 -32.08
C ILE A 30 -11.69 -18.89 -32.07
N PHE A 31 -12.19 -18.14 -33.04
CA PHE A 31 -12.04 -16.68 -33.07
C PHE A 31 -12.70 -16.01 -31.86
N ILE A 32 -13.90 -16.44 -31.47
CA ILE A 32 -14.57 -15.95 -30.26
C ILE A 32 -13.74 -16.28 -29.01
N LEU A 33 -13.20 -17.51 -28.92
CA LEU A 33 -12.41 -17.95 -27.77
C LEU A 33 -11.09 -17.16 -27.65
N LEU A 34 -10.42 -16.90 -28.77
CA LEU A 34 -9.23 -16.03 -28.83
C LEU A 34 -9.57 -14.58 -28.45
N LEU A 35 -10.70 -14.06 -28.94
CA LEU A 35 -11.13 -12.70 -28.62
C LEU A 35 -11.48 -12.54 -27.13
N VAL A 36 -12.18 -13.51 -26.55
CA VAL A 36 -12.45 -13.56 -25.11
C VAL A 36 -11.15 -13.63 -24.32
N GLY A 37 -10.22 -14.52 -24.70
CA GLY A 37 -8.91 -14.62 -24.04
C GLY A 37 -8.13 -13.29 -24.06
N LEU A 38 -8.11 -12.60 -25.21
CA LEU A 38 -7.48 -11.29 -25.34
C LEU A 38 -8.12 -10.26 -24.39
N VAL A 39 -9.45 -10.14 -24.41
CA VAL A 39 -10.18 -9.20 -23.54
C VAL A 39 -9.94 -9.49 -22.06
N PHE A 40 -9.86 -10.76 -21.66
CA PHE A 40 -9.57 -11.15 -20.29
C PHE A 40 -8.18 -10.66 -19.84
N VAL A 41 -7.13 -10.86 -20.64
CA VAL A 41 -5.78 -10.41 -20.27
C VAL A 41 -5.72 -8.88 -20.10
N PHE A 42 -6.38 -8.13 -20.99
CA PHE A 42 -6.44 -6.67 -20.86
C PHE A 42 -7.24 -6.21 -19.64
N PHE A 43 -8.38 -6.84 -19.35
CA PHE A 43 -9.23 -6.46 -18.22
C PHE A 43 -8.55 -6.75 -16.87
N PHE A 44 -7.99 -7.95 -16.70
CA PHE A 44 -7.26 -8.31 -15.48
C PHE A 44 -6.00 -7.47 -15.30
N GLY A 45 -5.23 -7.23 -16.36
CA GLY A 45 -4.04 -6.38 -16.30
C GLY A 45 -4.37 -4.94 -15.87
N MET A 46 -5.45 -4.35 -16.42
CA MET A 46 -5.86 -3.00 -16.02
C MET A 46 -6.43 -2.95 -14.59
N GLN A 47 -7.13 -3.98 -14.14
CA GLN A 47 -7.68 -4.02 -12.78
C GLN A 47 -6.56 -4.14 -11.74
N GLN A 48 -5.58 -5.02 -11.98
CA GLN A 48 -4.41 -5.17 -11.12
C GLN A 48 -3.62 -3.85 -11.00
N LEU A 49 -3.41 -3.14 -12.11
CA LEU A 49 -2.74 -1.83 -12.09
C LEU A 49 -3.51 -0.78 -11.27
N LYS A 50 -4.85 -0.81 -11.28
CA LYS A 50 -5.66 0.10 -10.47
C LYS A 50 -5.55 -0.21 -8.99
N GLU A 51 -5.59 -1.49 -8.62
CA GLU A 51 -5.44 -1.93 -7.24
C GLU A 51 -4.04 -1.64 -6.70
N ASP A 52 -3.00 -1.80 -7.53
CA ASP A 52 -1.63 -1.47 -7.16
C ASP A 52 -1.45 0.04 -6.93
N LYS A 53 -2.02 0.89 -7.80
CA LYS A 53 -1.99 2.35 -7.62
C LYS A 53 -2.80 2.82 -6.42
N ALA A 54 -3.94 2.20 -6.13
CA ALA A 54 -4.75 2.55 -4.97
C ALA A 54 -4.02 2.24 -3.66
N ARG A 55 -3.34 1.09 -3.59
CA ARG A 55 -2.51 0.73 -2.42
C ARG A 55 -1.31 1.66 -2.25
N GLU A 56 -0.68 2.05 -3.37
CA GLU A 56 0.42 3.01 -3.37
C GLU A 56 -0.02 4.39 -2.89
N LEU A 57 -1.19 4.87 -3.31
CA LEU A 57 -1.74 6.14 -2.84
C LEU A 57 -2.03 6.11 -1.33
N ILE A 58 -2.62 5.03 -0.82
CA ILE A 58 -2.89 4.88 0.62
C ILE A 58 -1.58 4.86 1.41
N ALA A 59 -0.55 4.16 0.91
CA ALA A 59 0.77 4.14 1.54
C ALA A 59 1.41 5.53 1.55
N HIS A 60 1.26 6.29 0.46
CA HIS A 60 1.73 7.68 0.39
C HIS A 60 1.00 8.57 1.41
N GLU A 61 -0.34 8.50 1.49
CA GLU A 61 -1.14 9.28 2.45
C GLU A 61 -0.76 8.96 3.91
N LYS A 62 -0.47 7.69 4.21
CA LYS A 62 0.03 7.26 5.52
C LYS A 62 1.43 7.81 5.80
N PHE A 63 2.31 7.78 4.81
CA PHE A 63 3.66 8.33 4.96
C PHE A 63 3.63 9.86 5.16
N GLU A 64 2.79 10.59 4.42
CA GLU A 64 2.63 12.03 4.60
C GLU A 64 2.20 12.42 6.02
N GLN A 65 1.43 11.57 6.69
CA GLN A 65 1.01 11.80 8.08
C GLN A 65 2.16 11.71 9.07
N ILE A 66 3.22 10.95 8.76
CA ILE A 66 4.39 10.81 9.65
C ILE A 66 5.48 11.86 9.40
N VAL A 67 5.46 12.53 8.23
CA VAL A 67 6.46 13.55 7.87
C VAL A 67 6.58 14.65 8.93
N PRO A 68 5.48 15.19 9.52
CA PRO A 68 5.57 16.15 10.61
C PRO A 68 6.32 15.62 11.84
N ALA A 69 6.12 14.35 12.20
CA ALA A 69 6.79 13.72 13.34
C ALA A 69 8.30 13.59 13.10
N ILE A 70 8.71 13.18 11.89
CA ILE A 70 10.11 13.14 11.47
C ILE A 70 10.72 14.55 11.55
N ARG A 71 10.04 15.55 10.97
CA ARG A 71 10.52 16.95 10.98
C ARG A 71 10.64 17.53 12.38
N ALA A 72 9.68 17.23 13.27
CA ALA A 72 9.73 17.65 14.66
C ALA A 72 10.92 17.03 15.40
N SER A 73 11.20 15.74 15.14
CA SER A 73 12.35 15.02 15.71
C SER A 73 13.68 15.62 15.24
N ILE A 74 13.80 15.90 13.93
CA ILE A 74 14.98 16.55 13.35
C ILE A 74 15.17 17.96 13.92
N ALA A 75 14.09 18.75 14.00
CA ALA A 75 14.13 20.10 14.54
C ALA A 75 14.55 20.11 16.02
N ALA A 76 14.07 19.15 16.82
CA ALA A 76 14.48 19.00 18.22
C ALA A 76 15.99 18.67 18.34
N ALA A 77 16.52 17.82 17.46
CA ALA A 77 17.95 17.49 17.45
C ALA A 77 18.82 18.68 17.01
N GLU A 78 18.37 19.44 16.02
CA GLU A 78 19.03 20.67 15.57
C GLU A 78 19.01 21.75 16.65
N GLU A 79 17.91 21.89 17.38
CA GLU A 79 17.81 22.84 18.48
C GLU A 79 18.69 22.43 19.67
N TYR A 80 18.76 21.14 19.99
CA TYR A 80 19.73 20.62 20.96
C TYR A 80 21.16 21.00 20.55
N ARG A 81 21.55 20.72 19.31
CA ARG A 81 22.87 21.06 18.79
C ARG A 81 23.18 22.56 18.89
N ARG A 82 22.20 23.43 18.67
CA ARG A 82 22.37 24.89 18.75
C ARG A 82 22.51 25.41 20.17
N THR A 83 21.91 24.72 21.12
CA THR A 83 21.86 25.13 22.54
C THR A 83 22.96 24.47 23.37
N ASP A 84 23.54 23.38 22.88
CA ASP A 84 24.68 22.71 23.48
C ASP A 84 25.99 23.52 23.34
N ASP A 85 26.81 23.50 24.38
CA ASP A 85 28.06 24.26 24.45
C ASP A 85 29.15 23.72 23.49
N PHE A 86 29.04 22.45 23.08
CA PHE A 86 29.99 21.77 22.19
C PHE A 86 29.48 21.67 20.75
N GLY A 87 28.19 21.95 20.52
CA GLY A 87 27.58 21.84 19.20
C GLY A 87 27.43 20.39 18.74
N GLU A 88 27.27 19.46 19.68
CA GLU A 88 27.08 18.04 19.38
C GLU A 88 25.58 17.68 19.33
N TYR A 89 25.27 16.61 18.59
CA TYR A 89 23.93 16.01 18.62
C TYR A 89 23.75 15.21 19.92
N PRO A 90 22.51 15.05 20.40
CA PRO A 90 22.27 14.30 21.62
C PRO A 90 22.69 12.84 21.46
N PHE A 91 23.16 12.23 22.55
CA PHE A 91 23.49 10.80 22.55
C PHE A 91 22.25 9.91 22.76
N ASP A 92 21.21 10.44 23.39
CA ASP A 92 20.00 9.70 23.73
C ASP A 92 18.76 10.46 23.30
N PHE A 93 17.76 9.73 22.80
CA PHE A 93 16.45 10.25 22.40
C PHE A 93 15.79 11.03 23.55
N SER A 94 16.00 10.61 24.80
CA SER A 94 15.43 11.25 25.98
C SER A 94 15.82 12.73 26.17
N GLN A 95 16.90 13.15 25.53
CA GLN A 95 17.42 14.52 25.61
C GLN A 95 16.74 15.46 24.60
N LEU A 96 15.98 14.89 23.66
CA LEU A 96 15.23 15.63 22.66
C LEU A 96 13.91 16.11 23.26
N ASN A 97 13.66 17.41 23.16
CA ASN A 97 12.37 17.99 23.49
C ASN A 97 11.45 18.01 22.26
N ILE A 98 10.81 16.87 21.98
CA ILE A 98 9.87 16.76 20.87
C ILE A 98 8.50 17.25 21.34
N PRO A 99 7.89 18.23 20.64
CA PRO A 99 6.57 18.70 21.00
C PRO A 99 5.55 17.56 20.87
N ALA A 100 4.69 17.38 21.87
CA ALA A 100 3.59 16.43 21.74
C ALA A 100 2.60 16.92 20.67
N ASP A 101 2.17 16.00 19.80
CA ASP A 101 1.17 16.23 18.77
C ASP A 101 0.11 15.13 18.86
N ASP A 102 -1.09 15.35 18.30
CA ASP A 102 -2.14 14.33 18.28
C ASP A 102 -1.81 13.18 17.31
N SER A 103 -0.88 13.40 16.39
CA SER A 103 -0.46 12.44 15.35
C SER A 103 0.54 11.38 15.80
N TYR A 104 1.19 11.54 16.96
CA TYR A 104 2.15 10.58 17.47
C TYR A 104 2.30 10.64 18.99
N SER A 105 2.76 9.55 19.58
CA SER A 105 3.01 9.44 21.01
C SER A 105 4.45 9.06 21.29
N ILE A 106 5.03 9.62 22.35
CA ILE A 106 6.38 9.25 22.81
C ILE A 106 6.21 8.08 23.79
N VAL A 107 6.77 6.93 23.44
CA VAL A 107 6.69 5.70 24.23
C VAL A 107 8.10 5.27 24.62
N PHE A 108 8.24 4.71 25.81
CA PHE A 108 9.48 4.10 26.26
C PHE A 108 9.46 2.62 25.94
N ASP A 109 10.44 2.14 25.18
CA ASP A 109 10.61 0.73 24.86
C ASP A 109 11.50 0.05 25.89
N ASP A 110 10.95 -0.95 26.56
CA ASP A 110 11.62 -1.71 27.60
C ASP A 110 12.63 -2.73 27.03
N GLU A 111 12.50 -3.14 25.77
CA GLU A 111 13.42 -4.06 25.11
C GLU A 111 14.72 -3.37 24.67
N THR A 112 14.60 -2.19 24.07
CA THR A 112 15.75 -1.39 23.62
C THR A 112 16.25 -0.39 24.67
N GLY A 113 15.46 -0.18 25.74
CA GLY A 113 15.77 0.80 26.80
C GLY A 113 15.79 2.25 26.33
N SER A 114 15.17 2.53 25.18
CA SER A 114 15.23 3.81 24.48
C SER A 114 13.83 4.42 24.33
N MET A 115 13.77 5.75 24.20
CA MET A 115 12.50 6.40 23.83
C MET A 115 12.29 6.31 22.32
N LEU A 116 11.04 6.15 21.92
CA LEU A 116 10.61 6.11 20.53
C LEU A 116 9.33 6.93 20.32
N VAL A 117 9.10 7.34 19.08
CA VAL A 117 7.88 8.03 18.66
C VAL A 117 7.03 7.05 17.88
N ASP A 118 5.89 6.67 18.45
CA ASP A 118 4.89 5.79 17.84
C ASP A 118 3.84 6.66 17.13
N ALA A 119 3.79 6.52 15.81
CA ALA A 119 2.85 7.18 14.92
C ALA A 119 1.89 6.18 14.24
N GLU A 120 1.57 5.06 14.91
CA GLU A 120 0.68 3.97 14.48
C GLU A 120 1.18 3.17 13.26
N ASP A 121 1.39 3.84 12.13
CA ASP A 121 1.90 3.25 10.89
C ASP A 121 3.44 3.15 10.86
N PHE A 122 4.12 3.97 11.67
CA PHE A 122 5.58 3.97 11.80
C PHE A 122 6.01 4.19 13.25
N VAL A 123 7.15 3.61 13.59
CA VAL A 123 7.85 3.83 14.86
C VAL A 123 9.19 4.50 14.55
N ILE A 124 9.42 5.68 15.12
CA ILE A 124 10.65 6.44 14.94
C ILE A 124 11.55 6.19 16.16
N SER A 125 12.74 5.68 15.89
CA SER A 125 13.82 5.52 16.87
C SER A 125 15.00 6.42 16.52
N TYR A 126 15.88 6.65 17.48
CA TYR A 126 17.10 7.42 17.29
C TYR A 126 18.32 6.58 17.64
N ASP A 127 19.26 6.54 16.70
CA ASP A 127 20.59 5.99 16.90
C ASP A 127 21.55 7.14 17.24
N GLY A 128 21.93 7.23 18.50
CA GLY A 128 22.86 8.24 19.00
C GLY A 128 24.33 7.96 18.69
N GLU A 129 24.70 6.77 18.21
CA GLU A 129 26.08 6.49 17.79
C GLU A 129 26.34 7.05 16.39
N ASP A 130 25.40 6.82 15.48
CA ASP A 130 25.48 7.28 14.09
C ASP A 130 24.74 8.60 13.82
N TYR A 131 24.04 9.13 14.83
CA TYR A 131 23.15 10.31 14.75
C TYR A 131 22.11 10.18 13.63
N ARG A 132 21.36 9.08 13.66
CA ARG A 132 20.33 8.78 12.66
C ARG A 132 18.95 8.64 13.31
N PHE A 133 17.94 9.17 12.65
CA PHE A 133 16.55 8.84 12.94
C PHE A 133 16.11 7.70 12.03
N ILE A 134 15.50 6.67 12.60
CA ILE A 134 15.05 5.49 11.85
C ILE A 134 13.54 5.37 12.07
N ALA A 135 12.76 5.68 11.04
CA ALA A 135 11.32 5.43 11.02
C ALA A 135 11.05 4.06 10.40
N GLU A 136 10.66 3.09 11.23
CA GLU A 136 10.35 1.73 10.81
C GLU A 136 8.84 1.54 10.67
N SER A 137 8.39 0.99 9.53
CA SER A 137 6.96 0.76 9.27
C SER A 137 6.42 -0.40 10.10
N THR A 138 5.18 -0.25 10.56
CA THR A 138 4.43 -1.30 11.27
C THR A 138 3.56 -2.11 10.31
N GLU A 139 2.90 -3.16 10.82
CA GLU A 139 1.90 -3.91 10.04
C GLU A 139 0.72 -3.03 9.59
N SER A 140 0.42 -1.93 10.30
CA SER A 140 -0.66 -0.99 9.97
C SER A 140 -0.40 -0.27 8.65
N PHE A 141 0.87 -0.04 8.29
CA PHE A 141 1.26 0.49 6.98
C PHE A 141 0.90 -0.47 5.81
N GLY A 142 0.67 -1.75 6.11
CA GLY A 142 0.40 -2.82 5.14
C GLY A 142 1.64 -3.65 4.81
N LYS A 143 2.80 -3.28 5.35
CA LYS A 143 4.06 -4.02 5.31
C LYS A 143 4.98 -3.54 6.42
N ALA A 144 5.30 -4.41 7.36
CA ALA A 144 6.25 -4.10 8.42
C ALA A 144 7.71 -4.16 7.94
N GLY A 145 8.57 -3.36 8.58
CA GLY A 145 10.03 -3.42 8.44
C GLY A 145 10.63 -2.58 7.31
N VAL A 146 9.85 -1.71 6.66
CA VAL A 146 10.40 -0.68 5.76
C VAL A 146 10.98 0.43 6.62
N LYS A 147 12.26 0.73 6.45
CA LYS A 147 12.98 1.71 7.25
C LYS A 147 13.28 2.95 6.43
N VAL A 148 12.87 4.09 6.94
CA VAL A 148 13.27 5.40 6.42
C VAL A 148 14.28 5.98 7.40
N ILE A 149 15.53 6.07 6.95
CA ILE A 149 16.67 6.49 7.75
C ILE A 149 17.02 7.91 7.36
N TYR A 150 17.06 8.81 8.34
CA TYR A 150 17.56 10.17 8.16
C TYR A 150 18.84 10.35 8.94
N THR A 151 19.93 10.69 8.25
CA THR A 151 21.24 10.94 8.89
C THR A 151 21.42 12.43 9.14
N LEU A 152 21.55 12.83 10.41
CA LEU A 152 21.68 14.24 10.79
C LEU A 152 22.97 14.88 10.28
N ARG A 153 24.08 14.12 10.22
CA ARG A 153 25.38 14.63 9.76
C ARG A 153 25.36 15.09 8.30
N ASP A 154 24.73 14.27 7.45
CA ASP A 154 24.75 14.46 6.00
C ASP A 154 23.45 15.10 5.48
N ALA A 155 22.47 15.30 6.36
CA ALA A 155 21.12 15.75 6.04
C ALA A 155 20.50 14.95 4.87
N SER A 156 20.68 13.63 4.91
CA SER A 156 20.28 12.73 3.83
C SER A 156 19.27 11.70 4.30
N TYR A 157 18.32 11.39 3.42
CA TYR A 157 17.38 10.28 3.58
C TYR A 157 17.86 9.04 2.84
N GLU A 158 17.61 7.87 3.43
CA GLU A 158 17.82 6.56 2.85
C GLU A 158 16.59 5.68 3.16
N VAL A 159 16.20 4.84 2.21
CA VAL A 159 15.12 3.86 2.40
C VAL A 159 15.72 2.46 2.32
N ASP A 160 15.58 1.70 3.41
CA ASP A 160 15.93 0.28 3.48
C ASP A 160 14.64 -0.55 3.54
N ASP A 161 14.45 -1.40 2.53
CA ASP A 161 13.31 -2.30 2.44
C ASP A 161 13.82 -3.74 2.33
N PRO A 162 13.57 -4.61 3.32
CA PRO A 162 14.05 -5.99 3.31
C PRO A 162 13.36 -6.86 2.24
N THR A 163 12.21 -6.43 1.70
CA THR A 163 11.42 -7.19 0.72
C THR A 163 10.87 -6.28 -0.39
N PRO A 164 11.72 -5.63 -1.21
CA PRO A 164 11.30 -4.58 -2.15
C PRO A 164 10.32 -5.08 -3.24
N GLU A 165 10.29 -6.38 -3.49
CA GLU A 165 9.35 -7.01 -4.44
C GLU A 165 7.89 -6.96 -3.96
N ARG A 166 7.65 -6.77 -2.66
CA ARG A 166 6.32 -6.74 -2.05
C ARG A 166 5.89 -5.31 -1.76
N ARG A 167 4.77 -4.87 -2.34
CA ARG A 167 4.14 -3.57 -2.04
C ARG A 167 3.29 -3.64 -0.77
N PRO A 168 3.09 -2.53 -0.03
CA PRO A 168 3.62 -1.17 -0.28
C PRO A 168 5.10 -1.00 0.12
N THR A 169 5.79 -0.03 -0.47
CA THR A 169 7.14 0.41 -0.10
C THR A 169 7.16 1.94 -0.05
N VAL A 170 8.16 2.54 0.60
CA VAL A 170 8.36 3.99 0.56
C VAL A 170 9.24 4.31 -0.65
N LEU A 171 8.78 5.21 -1.51
CA LEU A 171 9.56 5.64 -2.67
C LEU A 171 10.43 6.84 -2.31
N ASP A 172 11.62 6.93 -2.90
CA ASP A 172 12.53 8.07 -2.69
C ASP A 172 11.89 9.41 -3.02
N GLU A 173 10.95 9.43 -3.98
CA GLU A 173 10.18 10.61 -4.38
C GLU A 173 9.27 11.16 -3.28
N TRP A 174 8.91 10.33 -2.29
CA TRP A 174 8.03 10.74 -1.18
C TRP A 174 8.82 11.37 -0.04
N LEU A 175 10.13 11.17 -0.01
CA LEU A 175 11.00 11.71 1.02
C LEU A 175 10.98 13.24 0.95
N PRO A 176 10.94 13.93 2.11
CA PRO A 176 11.02 15.38 2.16
C PRO A 176 12.24 15.87 1.39
N GLN A 177 12.00 16.63 0.31
CA GLN A 177 13.05 17.36 -0.39
C GLN A 177 13.21 18.71 0.32
N ASP A 178 14.40 18.99 0.83
CA ASP A 178 14.78 20.33 1.33
C ASP A 178 15.11 21.28 0.16
#